data_AF-A0A7D5I5Z5-F1
#
_entry.id   AF-A0A7D5I5Z5-F1
#
_cell.length_a   1.000
_cell.length_b   1.000
_cell.length_c   1.000
_cell.angle_alpha   90.00
_cell.angle_beta   90.00
_cell.angle_gamma   90.00
#
_symmetry.space_group_name_H-M   'P 1'
#
loop_
_entity.id
_entity.type
_entity.pdbx_description
1 polymer ?
#
loop_
_entity_poly.entity_id
_entity_poly.type
_entity_poly.pdbx_seq_one_letter_code
_entity_poly.pdbx_strand_id
1 'polypeptide(L)'
;MRVTSIEQVLPCIADPWKLRLIAQLDERPDLHLLAKHLPGRYSENLGIVIAKSGYREITFYSNGKVTVRMVDSPEEGQKFINSMLAMAYNKALIEEL
;
A
#
# COMPACT_ATOMS: atom_id res chain seq x y z
N MET A 1 -3.59 -5.54 -11.10
CA MET A 1 -3.52 -5.46 -9.63
C MET A 1 -4.68 -4.70 -9.02
N ARG A 2 -5.42 -5.35 -8.11
CA ARG A 2 -6.51 -4.78 -7.33
C ARG A 2 -6.59 -5.44 -5.96
N VAL A 3 -7.24 -4.78 -5.00
CA VAL A 3 -7.57 -5.38 -3.70
C VAL A 3 -8.68 -6.42 -3.87
N THR A 4 -8.42 -7.67 -3.48
CA THR A 4 -9.39 -8.78 -3.53
C THR A 4 -10.27 -8.81 -2.28
N SER A 5 -9.67 -8.57 -1.10
CA SER A 5 -10.37 -8.60 0.17
C SER A 5 -9.72 -7.71 1.22
N ILE A 6 -10.54 -7.21 2.13
CA ILE A 6 -10.11 -6.58 3.39
C ILE A 6 -10.13 -7.69 4.44
N GLU A 7 -8.95 -8.13 4.89
CA GLU A 7 -8.83 -9.24 5.85
C GLU A 7 -9.10 -8.80 7.28
N GLN A 8 -8.64 -7.60 7.64
CA GLN A 8 -8.76 -7.08 9.01
C GLN A 8 -8.88 -5.56 9.03
N VAL A 9 -9.66 -5.06 9.99
CA VAL A 9 -9.80 -3.64 10.33
C VAL A 9 -9.57 -3.51 11.83
N LEU A 10 -8.59 -2.72 12.23
CA LEU A 10 -8.12 -2.59 13.61
C LEU A 10 -7.99 -1.09 13.95
N PRO A 11 -8.10 -0.68 15.22
CA PRO A 11 -7.71 0.66 15.63
C PRO A 11 -6.24 0.93 15.30
N CYS A 12 -5.92 2.16 14.87
CA CYS A 12 -4.55 2.55 14.62
C CYS A 12 -3.84 2.85 15.95
N ILE A 13 -2.65 2.27 16.15
CA ILE A 13 -1.86 2.46 17.38
C ILE A 13 -1.41 3.93 17.53
N ALA A 14 -1.12 4.60 16.41
CA ALA A 14 -0.66 5.99 16.41
C ALA A 14 -1.81 7.00 16.69
N ASP A 15 -3.04 6.63 16.35
CA ASP A 15 -4.25 7.42 16.60
C ASP A 15 -5.46 6.48 16.72
N PRO A 16 -6.00 6.25 17.93
CA PRO A 16 -7.12 5.33 18.14
C PRO A 16 -8.41 5.67 17.38
N TRP A 17 -8.56 6.92 16.90
CA TRP A 17 -9.70 7.34 16.08
C TRP A 17 -9.54 6.99 14.60
N LYS A 18 -8.34 6.58 14.19
CA LYS A 18 -8.05 6.11 12.84
C LYS A 18 -8.00 4.59 12.81
N LEU A 19 -8.05 4.05 11.61
CA LEU A 19 -7.98 2.62 11.35
C LEU A 19 -6.61 2.21 10.81
N ARG A 20 -6.25 0.96 11.12
CA ARG A 20 -5.24 0.15 10.46
C ARG A 20 -5.96 -0.97 9.72
N LEU A 21 -5.67 -1.11 8.44
CA LEU A 21 -6.31 -2.04 7.54
C LEU A 21 -5.30 -3.05 7.01
N ILE A 22 -5.70 -4.32 6.95
CA ILE A 22 -4.93 -5.39 6.31
C ILE A 22 -5.77 -5.88 5.13
N ALA A 23 -5.20 -5.83 3.93
CA ALA A 23 -5.84 -6.22 2.68
C ALA A 23 -4.98 -7.22 1.92
N GLN A 24 -5.60 -7.93 1.00
CA GLN A 24 -4.96 -8.86 0.08
C GLN A 24 -5.14 -8.38 -1.37
N LEU A 25 -4.06 -8.45 -2.16
CA LEU A 25 -4.08 -8.19 -3.59
C LEU A 25 -4.35 -9.48 -4.37
N ASP A 26 -4.92 -9.31 -5.56
CA ASP A 26 -5.23 -10.38 -6.53
C ASP A 26 -3.96 -11.00 -7.15
N GLU A 27 -2.85 -10.26 -7.15
CA GLU A 27 -1.56 -10.72 -7.64
C GLU A 27 -0.40 -10.14 -6.79
N ARG A 28 0.79 -10.73 -6.91
CA ARG A 28 1.98 -10.27 -6.15
C ARG A 28 2.51 -8.96 -6.76
N PRO A 29 2.78 -7.93 -5.94
CA PRO A 29 3.34 -6.68 -6.43
C PRO A 29 4.81 -6.80 -6.81
N ASP A 30 5.21 -6.09 -7.87
CA ASP A 30 6.61 -5.82 -8.16
C ASP A 30 7.14 -4.77 -7.16
N LEU A 31 7.84 -5.24 -6.12
CA LEU A 31 8.36 -4.36 -5.09
C LEU A 31 9.46 -3.41 -5.60
N HIS A 32 10.21 -3.78 -6.63
CA HIS A 32 11.25 -2.91 -7.20
C HIS A 32 10.61 -1.72 -7.92
N LEU A 33 9.58 -1.99 -8.73
CA LEU A 33 8.78 -0.95 -9.37
C LEU A 33 8.13 -0.03 -8.33
N LEU A 34 7.48 -0.60 -7.31
CA LEU A 34 6.87 0.20 -6.24
C LEU A 34 7.90 1.05 -5.48
N ALA A 35 9.07 0.49 -5.15
CA ALA A 35 10.14 1.21 -4.46
C ALA A 35 10.70 2.38 -5.29
N LYS A 36 10.78 2.22 -6.61
CA LYS A 36 11.27 3.26 -7.52
C LYS A 36 10.31 4.45 -7.61
N HIS A 37 9.00 4.21 -7.59
CA HIS A 37 8.00 5.23 -7.91
C HIS A 37 7.20 5.77 -6.73
N LEU A 38 7.24 5.09 -5.58
CA LEU A 38 6.59 5.51 -4.34
C LEU A 38 7.59 6.14 -3.36
N PRO A 39 7.23 7.24 -2.69
CA PRO A 39 8.09 7.87 -1.69
C PRO A 39 8.14 7.01 -0.41
N GLY A 40 9.30 6.43 -0.12
CA GLY A 40 9.38 5.45 0.95
C GLY A 40 10.72 4.74 1.14
N ARG A 41 10.63 3.56 1.79
CA ARG A 41 11.75 2.65 2.04
C ARG A 41 11.43 1.27 1.48
N TYR A 42 12.45 0.64 0.93
CA TYR A 42 12.40 -0.73 0.45
C TYR A 42 13.34 -1.61 1.28
N SER A 43 12.91 -2.83 1.57
CA SER A 43 13.74 -3.85 2.17
C SER A 43 13.54 -5.16 1.43
N GLU A 44 14.54 -5.57 0.65
CA GLU A 44 14.60 -6.87 -0.02
C GLU A 44 14.51 -8.01 1.00
N ASN A 45 15.31 -7.96 2.07
CA ASN A 45 15.37 -8.99 3.09
C ASN A 45 14.02 -9.26 3.79
N LEU A 46 13.21 -8.20 3.98
CA LEU A 46 11.88 -8.33 4.56
C LEU A 46 10.79 -8.54 3.51
N GLY A 47 11.11 -8.38 2.22
CA GLY A 47 10.15 -8.42 1.13
C GLY A 47 9.06 -7.34 1.27
N ILE A 48 9.45 -6.09 1.60
CA ILE A 48 8.48 -5.00 1.81
C ILE A 48 8.88 -3.69 1.14
N VAL A 49 7.85 -2.94 0.73
CA VAL A 49 7.93 -1.50 0.42
C VAL A 49 7.03 -0.74 1.38
N ILE A 50 7.61 0.16 2.16
CA ILE A 50 6.87 1.09 3.03
C ILE A 50 6.83 2.44 2.31
N ALA A 51 5.64 2.94 2.00
CA ALA A 51 5.45 4.25 1.39
C ALA A 51 4.57 5.15 2.25
N LYS A 52 4.71 6.47 2.07
CA LYS A 52 3.92 7.48 2.80
C LYS A 52 3.22 8.44 1.86
N SER A 53 2.05 8.90 2.26
CA SER A 53 1.35 10.01 1.63
C SER A 53 0.70 10.87 2.71
N GLY A 54 1.29 12.04 2.98
CA GLY A 54 0.96 12.84 4.16
C GLY A 54 1.17 12.05 5.45
N TYR A 55 0.13 11.96 6.27
CA TYR A 55 0.12 11.22 7.54
C TYR A 55 -0.16 9.72 7.37
N ARG A 56 -0.55 9.27 6.17
CA ARG A 56 -0.87 7.86 5.88
C ARG A 56 0.39 7.09 5.54
N GLU A 57 0.45 5.86 6.04
CA GLU A 57 1.52 4.91 5.68
C GLU A 57 0.90 3.64 5.13
N ILE A 58 1.50 3.13 4.06
CA ILE A 58 1.15 1.88 3.40
C ILE A 58 2.40 0.98 3.36
N THR A 59 2.22 -0.31 3.56
CA THR A 59 3.26 -1.32 3.40
C THR A 59 2.77 -2.39 2.45
N PHE A 60 3.47 -2.58 1.35
CA PHE A 60 3.28 -3.67 0.41
C PHE A 60 4.24 -4.79 0.77
N TYR A 61 3.73 -6.02 0.81
CA TYR A 61 4.51 -7.23 1.07
C TYR A 61 4.62 -8.03 -0.22
N SER A 62 5.72 -8.75 -0.40
CA SER A 62 6.00 -9.58 -1.59
C SER A 62 4.95 -10.68 -1.85
N ASN A 63 4.19 -11.06 -0.82
CA ASN A 63 3.11 -12.04 -0.90
C ASN A 63 1.75 -11.45 -1.29
N GLY A 64 1.67 -10.16 -1.61
CA GLY A 64 0.42 -9.48 -1.98
C GLY A 64 -0.39 -8.97 -0.78
N LYS A 65 0.05 -9.20 0.45
CA LYS A 65 -0.52 -8.51 1.61
C LYS A 65 -0.21 -7.03 1.54
N VAL A 66 -1.15 -6.21 1.98
CA VAL A 66 -0.99 -4.76 2.11
C VAL A 66 -1.50 -4.33 3.47
N THR A 67 -0.71 -3.54 4.18
CA THR A 67 -1.17 -2.90 5.41
C THR A 67 -1.22 -1.40 5.23
N VAL A 68 -2.31 -0.79 5.65
CA VAL A 68 -2.51 0.66 5.61
C VAL A 68 -2.79 1.15 7.02
N ARG A 69 -2.34 2.36 7.37
CA ARG A 69 -2.71 3.00 8.63
C ARG A 69 -3.05 4.47 8.45
N MET A 70 -3.72 5.03 9.46
CA MET A 70 -4.19 6.42 9.50
C MET A 70 -5.30 6.73 8.48
N VAL A 71 -6.23 5.78 8.28
CA VAL A 71 -7.41 5.94 7.40
C VAL A 71 -8.69 6.06 8.23
N ASP A 72 -9.73 6.69 7.70
CA ASP A 72 -10.99 6.95 8.38
C ASP A 72 -12.00 5.82 8.20
N SER A 73 -11.95 5.12 7.06
CA SER A 73 -12.83 3.96 6.81
C SER A 73 -12.14 2.85 6.00
N PRO A 74 -12.73 1.64 5.94
CA PRO A 74 -12.24 0.59 5.08
C PRO A 74 -12.26 0.94 3.58
N GLU A 75 -13.31 1.61 3.12
CA GLU A 75 -13.43 2.14 1.76
C GLU A 75 -12.36 3.22 1.50
N GLU A 76 -12.14 4.07 2.51
CA GLU A 76 -10.97 4.93 2.74
C GLU A 76 -9.65 4.28 2.29
N GLY A 77 -9.31 3.23 3.05
CA GLY A 77 -8.08 2.47 2.88
C GLY A 77 -7.98 1.77 1.54
N GLN A 78 -9.08 1.16 1.05
CA GLN A 78 -9.06 0.47 -0.25
C GLN A 78 -8.81 1.45 -1.40
N LYS A 79 -9.46 2.61 -1.40
CA LYS A 79 -9.21 3.67 -2.40
C LYS A 79 -7.76 4.12 -2.34
N PHE A 80 -7.21 4.30 -1.14
CA PHE A 80 -5.82 4.71 -0.98
C PHE A 80 -4.82 3.67 -1.53
N ILE A 81 -5.03 2.37 -1.27
CA ILE A 81 -4.19 1.30 -1.86
C ILE A 81 -4.21 1.39 -3.39
N ASN A 82 -5.41 1.48 -3.97
CA ASN A 82 -5.57 1.54 -5.43
C ASN A 82 -4.91 2.79 -6.02
N SER A 83 -5.03 3.95 -5.38
CA SER A 83 -4.37 5.19 -5.82
C SER A 83 -2.85 5.08 -5.77
N MET A 84 -2.28 4.47 -4.73
CA MET A 84 -0.83 4.28 -4.63
C MET A 84 -0.31 3.33 -5.72
N LEU A 85 -1.00 2.22 -5.97
CA LEU A 85 -0.66 1.29 -7.07
C LEU A 85 -0.76 1.99 -8.42
N ALA A 86 -1.88 2.65 -8.72
CA ALA A 86 -2.08 3.36 -9.97
C ALA A 86 -1.00 4.43 -10.22
N MET A 87 -0.63 5.19 -9.17
CA MET A 87 0.44 6.18 -9.28
C MET A 87 1.78 5.53 -9.65
N ALA A 88 2.15 4.40 -9.04
CA ALA A 88 3.42 3.74 -9.32
C ALA A 88 3.47 3.16 -10.74
N TYR A 89 2.43 2.41 -11.15
CA TYR A 89 2.38 1.79 -12.47
C TYR A 89 2.24 2.82 -13.60
N ASN A 90 1.48 3.90 -13.40
CA ASN A 90 1.39 4.96 -14.40
C ASN A 90 2.72 5.67 -14.61
N LYS A 91 3.51 5.89 -13.54
CA LYS A 91 4.87 6.44 -13.68
C LYS A 91 5.79 5.50 -14.45
N ALA A 92 5.75 4.22 -14.16
CA ALA A 92 6.54 3.21 -14.88
C ALA A 92 6.20 3.22 -16.38
N LEU A 93 4.91 3.23 -16.73
CA LEU A 93 4.45 3.28 -18.12
C LEU A 93 4.95 4.52 -18.88
N ILE A 94 5.01 5.68 -18.22
CA ILE A 94 5.47 6.93 -18.85
C ILE A 94 6.99 6.90 -19.08
N GLU A 95 7.77 6.26 -18.23
CA GLU A 95 9.23 6.15 -18.38
C GLU A 95 9.66 5.14 -19.46
N GLU A 96 8.75 4.25 -19.87
CA GLU A 96 8.97 3.27 -20.95
C GLU A 96 8.60 3.81 -22.35
N LEU A 97 8.04 5.02 -22.44
CA LEU A 97 7.69 5.74 -23.68
C LEU A 97 8.82 6.69 -24.10
#